data_AF-A0A1Y6HSZ7-F1
#
_entry.id   AF-A0A1Y6HSZ7-F1
#
_cell.length_a   1.000
_cell.length_b   1.000
_cell.length_c   1.000
_cell.angle_alpha   90.00
_cell.angle_beta   90.00
_cell.angle_gamma   90.00
#
_symmetry.space_group_name_H-M   'P 1'
#
loop_
_entity.id
_entity.type
_entity.pdbx_description
1 polymer ?
#
loop_
_entity_poly.entity_id
_entity_poly.type
_entity_poly.pdbx_seq_one_letter_code
_entity_poly.pdbx_strand_id
1 'polypeptide(L)'
;MEELLAHTINAAHAMQAVDARELSRVIVDTTVQEKAIAYPTDSRLLEVARKKLVLLAKRHGIGLRQSYARQGPALSRKAGRYAHARQFKRMRRVLRRQRTVLGRLVRDIQRKLDQVNTGVRERIAVWLERAQRLYTQRPKDKQKLYALHAPEVECIGKGKARQAYEFGVKVGIAVTACKGLVVGARSFPGNPYDGDTLAEQLEQTRGLLQDVSVEPTVAIVDLGDRRREVDGVQVLHRGKAKTLTRRQWRWIKRRQAVEPSERRLPVASLQAERCPRRCAARVRLRRLLQPALAAALDRVFACLDAGDGMVILERRAAVTDGTWRLKGIFQGRLRACSRSFE
;
A
#
# COMPACT_ATOMS: atom_id res chain seq x y z
N MET A 1 -3.00 12.55 4.80
CA MET A 1 -1.65 11.92 4.96
C MET A 1 -0.60 13.01 4.98
N GLU A 2 -0.54 13.86 3.95
CA GLU A 2 0.40 14.99 3.88
C GLU A 2 0.33 15.88 5.13
N GLU A 3 -0.87 16.17 5.65
CA GLU A 3 -1.07 16.84 6.96
C GLU A 3 -0.35 16.15 8.12
N LEU A 4 -0.45 14.81 8.24
CA LEU A 4 0.25 14.06 9.30
C LEU A 4 1.77 14.15 9.14
N LEU A 5 2.27 14.22 7.90
CA LEU A 5 3.68 14.36 7.61
C LEU A 5 4.15 15.78 7.94
N ALA A 6 3.41 16.81 7.54
CA ALA A 6 3.65 18.22 7.91
C ALA A 6 3.67 18.40 9.43
N HIS A 7 2.67 17.89 10.16
CA HIS A 7 2.66 17.91 11.62
C HIS A 7 3.87 17.19 12.24
N THR A 8 4.32 16.07 11.65
CA THR A 8 5.51 15.34 12.12
C THR A 8 6.79 16.15 11.90
N ILE A 9 6.90 16.85 10.76
CA ILE A 9 8.02 17.74 10.44
C ILE A 9 8.03 18.95 11.39
N ASN A 10 6.88 19.61 11.57
CA ASN A 10 6.73 20.78 12.43
C ASN A 10 7.05 20.42 13.90
N ALA A 11 6.56 19.29 14.39
CA ALA A 11 6.91 18.79 15.73
C ALA A 11 8.41 18.48 15.85
N ALA A 12 9.02 17.82 14.86
CA ALA A 12 10.45 17.53 14.88
C ALA A 12 11.31 18.80 14.81
N HIS A 13 10.85 19.86 14.14
CA HIS A 13 11.52 21.15 14.13
C HIS A 13 11.36 21.91 15.45
N ALA A 14 10.14 21.99 15.99
CA ALA A 14 9.85 22.64 17.28
C ALA A 14 10.60 21.98 18.46
N MET A 15 10.78 20.65 18.42
CA MET A 15 11.59 19.89 19.38
C MET A 15 13.11 20.01 19.15
N GLN A 16 13.56 20.80 18.17
CA GLN A 16 14.96 20.92 17.72
C GLN A 16 15.59 19.57 17.34
N ALA A 17 14.76 18.57 17.00
CA ALA A 17 15.23 17.28 16.52
C ALA A 17 15.80 17.41 15.10
N VAL A 18 15.33 18.35 14.28
CA VAL A 18 15.87 18.69 12.95
C VAL A 18 16.06 20.20 12.76
N ASP A 19 17.20 20.56 12.15
CA ASP A 19 17.60 21.95 11.93
C ASP A 19 17.17 22.42 10.53
N ALA A 20 16.96 23.72 10.32
CA ALA A 20 16.66 24.28 9.00
C ALA A 20 17.73 23.91 7.94
N ARG A 21 19.02 23.92 8.34
CA ARG A 21 20.15 23.51 7.50
C ARG A 21 20.15 22.01 7.15
N GLU A 22 19.37 21.20 7.85
CA GLU A 22 19.20 19.79 7.59
C GLU A 22 18.00 19.54 6.67
N LEU A 23 16.88 20.21 6.90
CA LEU A 23 15.70 20.17 6.03
C LEU A 23 16.02 20.63 4.60
N SER A 24 16.94 21.60 4.43
CA SER A 24 17.39 22.06 3.11
C SER A 24 18.22 21.04 2.30
N ARG A 25 18.56 19.87 2.86
CA ARG A 25 19.37 18.83 2.22
C ARG A 25 18.69 17.46 2.30
N VAL A 26 18.06 17.08 1.19
CA VAL A 26 17.25 15.86 1.09
C VAL A 26 17.95 14.78 0.27
N ILE A 27 17.70 13.53 0.65
CA ILE A 27 17.93 12.33 -0.14
C ILE A 27 16.58 11.99 -0.78
N VAL A 28 16.53 11.77 -2.09
CA VAL A 28 15.29 11.39 -2.79
C VAL A 28 15.50 10.05 -3.49
N ASP A 29 14.77 9.05 -3.01
CA ASP A 29 14.86 7.67 -3.47
C ASP A 29 13.49 7.17 -3.93
N THR A 30 13.45 6.57 -5.12
CA THR A 30 12.25 5.91 -5.65
C THR A 30 12.23 4.44 -5.26
N THR A 31 11.21 4.02 -4.53
CA THR A 31 10.99 2.62 -4.16
C THR A 31 9.62 2.13 -4.68
N VAL A 32 9.25 0.91 -4.29
CA VAL A 32 7.93 0.34 -4.57
C VAL A 32 7.30 0.05 -3.23
N GLN A 33 6.16 0.67 -2.96
CA GLN A 33 5.36 0.32 -1.81
C GLN A 33 4.57 -0.94 -2.18
N GLU A 34 5.08 -2.10 -1.77
CA GLU A 34 4.38 -3.37 -1.96
C GLU A 34 2.99 -3.30 -1.33
N LYS A 35 1.96 -3.57 -2.13
CA LYS A 35 0.60 -3.66 -1.60
C LYS A 35 0.38 -5.05 -1.02
N ALA A 36 -0.43 -5.17 0.03
CA ALA A 36 -0.74 -6.41 0.73
C ALA A 36 -1.52 -7.42 -0.16
N ILE A 37 -0.82 -8.04 -1.11
CA ILE A 37 -1.37 -8.98 -2.08
C ILE A 37 -0.59 -10.30 -2.05
N ALA A 38 -1.26 -11.39 -2.42
CA ALA A 38 -0.56 -12.63 -2.71
C ALA A 38 -0.01 -12.63 -4.14
N TYR A 39 1.12 -13.31 -4.37
CA TYR A 39 1.79 -13.37 -5.66
C TYR A 39 0.81 -13.64 -6.84
N PRO A 40 0.78 -12.77 -7.86
CA PRO A 40 -0.31 -12.72 -8.82
C PRO A 40 -0.15 -13.75 -9.94
N THR A 41 -0.78 -14.91 -9.77
CA THR A 41 -0.89 -15.93 -10.83
C THR A 41 -2.23 -15.85 -11.54
N ASP A 42 -2.25 -15.94 -12.88
CA ASP A 42 -3.46 -15.98 -13.72
C ASP A 42 -4.54 -16.92 -13.13
N SER A 43 -4.14 -18.13 -12.72
CA SER A 43 -5.08 -19.13 -12.20
C SER A 43 -5.73 -18.72 -10.87
N ARG A 44 -4.97 -18.08 -9.97
CA ARG A 44 -5.50 -17.55 -8.71
C ARG A 44 -6.42 -16.37 -8.97
N LEU A 45 -6.02 -15.44 -9.84
CA LEU A 45 -6.82 -14.25 -10.15
C LEU A 45 -8.17 -14.60 -10.78
N LEU A 46 -8.19 -15.52 -11.75
CA LEU A 46 -9.44 -16.00 -12.36
C LEU A 46 -10.38 -16.68 -11.34
N GLU A 47 -9.84 -17.44 -10.38
CA GLU A 47 -10.63 -18.06 -9.31
C GLU A 47 -11.11 -17.05 -8.25
N VAL A 48 -10.30 -16.04 -7.91
CA VAL A 48 -10.69 -14.95 -7.01
C VAL A 48 -11.80 -14.10 -7.63
N ALA A 49 -11.71 -13.77 -8.93
CA ALA A 49 -12.78 -13.12 -9.68
C ALA A 49 -14.06 -13.95 -9.70
N ARG A 50 -13.96 -15.25 -10.02
CA ARG A 50 -15.10 -16.18 -9.98
C ARG A 50 -15.78 -16.18 -8.60
N LYS A 51 -15.01 -16.31 -7.52
CA LYS A 51 -15.52 -16.27 -6.14
C LYS A 51 -16.20 -14.94 -5.80
N LYS A 52 -15.57 -13.80 -6.15
CA LYS A 52 -16.10 -12.46 -5.87
C LYS A 52 -17.42 -12.22 -6.58
N LEU A 53 -17.52 -12.54 -7.88
CA LEU A 53 -18.77 -12.41 -8.65
C LEU A 53 -19.91 -13.28 -8.09
N VAL A 54 -19.63 -14.53 -7.74
CA VAL A 54 -20.63 -15.43 -7.12
C VAL A 54 -21.11 -14.90 -5.77
N LEU A 55 -20.21 -14.34 -4.97
CA LEU A 55 -20.54 -13.76 -3.66
C LEU A 55 -21.34 -12.45 -3.80
N LEU A 56 -21.03 -11.60 -4.78
CA LEU A 56 -21.82 -10.40 -5.09
C LEU A 56 -23.23 -10.77 -5.58
N ALA A 57 -23.34 -11.71 -6.52
CA ALA A 57 -24.62 -12.19 -7.01
C ALA A 57 -25.52 -12.70 -5.86
N LYS A 58 -24.97 -13.52 -4.95
CA LYS A 58 -25.67 -13.99 -3.76
C LYS A 58 -26.15 -12.85 -2.83
N ARG A 59 -25.31 -11.85 -2.57
CA ARG A 59 -25.66 -10.70 -1.70
C ARG A 59 -26.80 -9.85 -2.25
N HIS A 60 -26.98 -9.86 -3.57
CA HIS A 60 -27.94 -9.01 -4.27
C HIS A 60 -29.07 -9.81 -4.93
N GLY A 61 -29.33 -11.05 -4.48
CA GLY A 61 -30.45 -11.87 -4.95
C GLY A 61 -30.33 -12.38 -6.40
N ILE A 62 -29.22 -12.15 -7.10
CA ILE A 62 -29.06 -12.52 -8.51
C ILE A 62 -28.89 -14.03 -8.65
N GLY A 63 -29.95 -14.70 -9.09
CA GLY A 63 -29.95 -16.14 -9.38
C GLY A 63 -28.99 -16.50 -10.52
N LEU A 64 -27.87 -17.16 -10.20
CA LEU A 64 -26.88 -17.60 -11.19
C LEU A 64 -27.24 -18.97 -11.78
N ARG A 65 -27.17 -19.12 -13.12
CA ARG A 65 -27.41 -20.40 -13.80
C ARG A 65 -26.44 -21.49 -13.33
N GLN A 66 -25.16 -21.15 -13.16
CA GLN A 66 -24.13 -22.04 -12.60
C GLN A 66 -23.06 -21.21 -11.88
N SER A 67 -22.81 -21.48 -10.58
CA SER A 67 -21.78 -20.78 -9.79
C SER A 67 -20.35 -21.31 -10.02
N TYR A 68 -20.22 -22.51 -10.59
CA TYR A 68 -18.97 -23.26 -10.73
C TYR A 68 -18.17 -23.45 -9.41
N ALA A 69 -18.82 -23.36 -8.24
CA ALA A 69 -18.18 -23.39 -6.94
C ALA A 69 -17.35 -24.66 -6.66
N ARG A 70 -17.82 -25.84 -7.11
CA ARG A 70 -17.08 -27.10 -7.02
C ARG A 70 -15.93 -27.20 -8.03
N GLN A 71 -16.12 -26.68 -9.26
CA GLN A 71 -15.14 -26.80 -10.35
C GLN A 71 -13.95 -25.84 -10.21
N GLY A 72 -14.18 -24.60 -9.76
CA GLY A 72 -13.15 -23.54 -9.67
C GLY A 72 -11.90 -23.93 -8.87
N PRO A 73 -12.03 -24.36 -7.59
CA PRO A 73 -10.90 -24.78 -6.77
C PRO A 73 -10.16 -26.01 -7.32
N ALA A 74 -10.84 -26.91 -8.04
CA ALA A 74 -10.20 -28.05 -8.70
C ALA A 74 -9.36 -27.61 -9.90
N LEU A 75 -9.86 -26.69 -10.73
CA LEU A 75 -9.10 -26.09 -11.84
C LEU A 75 -7.86 -25.34 -11.32
N SER A 76 -8.01 -24.55 -10.26
CA SER A 76 -6.89 -23.78 -9.70
C SER A 76 -5.76 -24.69 -9.18
N ARG A 77 -6.11 -25.74 -8.41
CA ARG A 77 -5.14 -26.77 -7.99
C ARG A 77 -4.47 -27.49 -9.17
N LYS A 78 -5.23 -27.81 -10.22
CA LYS A 78 -4.72 -28.48 -11.42
C LYS A 78 -3.74 -27.61 -12.21
N ALA A 79 -4.02 -26.30 -12.31
CA ALA A 79 -3.09 -25.33 -12.90
C ALA A 79 -1.78 -25.24 -12.11
N GLY A 80 -1.86 -25.13 -10.76
CA GLY A 80 -0.68 -25.12 -9.89
C GLY A 80 0.20 -26.37 -10.02
N ARG A 81 -0.41 -27.57 -10.01
CA ARG A 81 0.31 -28.84 -10.25
C ARG A 81 1.02 -28.87 -11.60
N TYR A 82 0.37 -28.41 -12.68
CA TYR A 82 1.02 -28.34 -13.99
C TYR A 82 2.09 -27.25 -14.09
N ALA A 83 1.99 -26.16 -13.34
CA ALA A 83 3.04 -25.14 -13.25
C ALA A 83 4.30 -25.71 -12.57
N HIS A 84 4.11 -26.36 -11.41
CA HIS A 84 5.19 -27.02 -10.66
C HIS A 84 5.91 -28.08 -11.50
N ALA A 85 5.17 -28.94 -12.19
CA ALA A 85 5.72 -29.96 -13.09
C ALA A 85 6.25 -29.40 -14.43
N ARG A 86 6.33 -28.07 -14.62
CA ARG A 86 6.74 -27.38 -15.87
C ARG A 86 5.89 -27.75 -17.11
N GLN A 87 4.71 -28.37 -16.92
CA GLN A 87 3.80 -28.83 -17.98
C GLN A 87 2.95 -27.69 -18.57
N PHE A 88 3.60 -26.62 -19.05
CA PHE A 88 2.94 -25.38 -19.47
C PHE A 88 1.92 -25.54 -20.62
N LYS A 89 2.05 -26.56 -21.48
CA LYS A 89 1.02 -26.89 -22.49
C LYS A 89 -0.30 -27.33 -21.81
N ARG A 90 -0.24 -28.18 -20.77
CA ARG A 90 -1.40 -28.63 -19.99
C ARG A 90 -1.95 -27.52 -19.09
N MET A 91 -1.09 -26.75 -18.44
CA MET A 91 -1.48 -25.57 -17.65
C MET A 91 -2.31 -24.57 -18.48
N ARG A 92 -1.86 -24.24 -19.71
CA ARG A 92 -2.58 -23.32 -20.61
C ARG A 92 -4.00 -23.81 -20.96
N ARG A 93 -4.22 -25.13 -21.09
CA ARG A 93 -5.58 -25.69 -21.29
C ARG A 93 -6.48 -25.45 -20.07
N VAL A 94 -5.94 -25.59 -18.85
CA VAL A 94 -6.68 -25.29 -17.61
C VAL A 94 -7.01 -23.81 -17.49
N LEU A 95 -6.06 -22.91 -17.79
CA LEU A 95 -6.30 -21.46 -17.80
C LEU A 95 -7.36 -21.04 -18.82
N ARG A 96 -7.39 -21.65 -20.02
CA ARG A 96 -8.48 -21.45 -20.99
C ARG A 96 -9.83 -21.82 -20.39
N ARG A 97 -9.95 -22.98 -19.73
CA ARG A 97 -11.20 -23.39 -19.06
C ARG A 97 -11.61 -22.44 -17.93
N GLN A 98 -10.66 -21.93 -17.14
CA GLN A 98 -10.96 -20.92 -16.11
C GLN A 98 -11.48 -19.61 -16.73
N ARG A 99 -10.86 -19.11 -17.82
CA ARG A 99 -11.37 -17.96 -18.59
C ARG A 99 -12.79 -18.22 -19.12
N THR A 100 -13.08 -19.40 -19.68
CA THR A 100 -14.44 -19.75 -20.12
C THR A 100 -15.46 -19.75 -18.97
N VAL A 101 -15.10 -20.26 -17.79
CA VAL A 101 -15.95 -20.24 -16.60
C VAL A 101 -16.23 -18.81 -16.14
N LEU A 102 -15.21 -17.95 -16.07
CA LEU A 102 -15.37 -16.55 -15.69
C LEU A 102 -16.24 -15.79 -16.70
N GLY A 103 -15.95 -15.91 -18.00
CA GLY A 103 -16.72 -15.26 -19.07
C GLY A 103 -18.15 -15.78 -19.22
N ARG A 104 -18.49 -16.97 -18.68
CA ARG A 104 -19.89 -17.43 -18.55
C ARG A 104 -20.61 -16.72 -17.40
N LEU A 105 -19.95 -16.56 -16.26
CA LEU A 105 -20.51 -15.84 -15.09
C LEU A 105 -20.70 -14.35 -15.37
N VAL A 106 -19.73 -13.68 -15.99
CA VAL A 106 -19.81 -12.26 -16.37
C VAL A 106 -21.06 -12.01 -17.22
N ARG A 107 -21.26 -12.78 -18.29
CA ARG A 107 -22.45 -12.66 -19.16
C ARG A 107 -23.77 -13.04 -18.48
N ASP A 108 -23.75 -13.98 -17.53
CA ASP A 108 -24.98 -14.35 -16.80
C ASP A 108 -25.42 -13.27 -15.80
N ILE A 109 -24.46 -12.57 -15.18
CA ILE A 109 -24.74 -11.42 -14.31
C ILE A 109 -25.14 -10.20 -15.16
N GLN A 110 -24.45 -9.92 -16.26
CA GLN A 110 -24.75 -8.80 -17.15
C GLN A 110 -26.20 -8.84 -17.66
N ARG A 111 -26.71 -10.00 -18.11
CA ARG A 111 -28.11 -10.14 -18.56
C ARG A 111 -29.17 -10.00 -17.47
N LYS A 112 -28.76 -9.99 -16.20
CA LYS A 112 -29.64 -9.85 -15.03
C LYS A 112 -29.42 -8.51 -14.32
N LEU A 113 -28.54 -7.65 -14.86
CA LEU A 113 -28.14 -6.41 -14.22
C LEU A 113 -29.27 -5.36 -14.24
N ASP A 114 -30.11 -5.40 -15.27
CA ASP A 114 -31.29 -4.52 -15.42
C ASP A 114 -32.44 -4.89 -14.48
N GLN A 115 -32.38 -6.07 -13.83
CA GLN A 115 -33.36 -6.53 -12.83
C GLN A 115 -33.03 -6.04 -11.41
N VAL A 116 -32.03 -5.18 -11.24
CA VAL A 116 -31.48 -4.79 -9.94
C VAL A 116 -31.32 -3.28 -9.83
N ASN A 117 -31.63 -2.73 -8.66
CA ASN A 117 -31.57 -1.30 -8.34
C ASN A 117 -30.25 -0.63 -8.79
N THR A 118 -30.32 0.61 -9.26
CA THR A 118 -29.20 1.38 -9.85
C THR A 118 -27.95 1.42 -8.96
N GLY A 119 -28.09 1.74 -7.67
CA GLY A 119 -26.96 1.76 -6.73
C GLY A 119 -26.36 0.36 -6.42
N VAL A 120 -26.99 -0.73 -6.85
CA VAL A 120 -26.40 -2.08 -6.84
C VAL A 120 -25.75 -2.39 -8.19
N ARG A 121 -26.39 -2.01 -9.30
CA ARG A 121 -25.84 -2.08 -10.68
C ARG A 121 -24.44 -1.46 -10.74
N GLU A 122 -24.27 -0.24 -10.24
CA GLU A 122 -22.98 0.47 -10.18
C GLU A 122 -21.92 -0.30 -9.38
N ARG A 123 -22.26 -0.70 -8.15
CA ARG A 123 -21.36 -1.47 -7.27
C ARG A 123 -20.94 -2.80 -7.89
N ILE A 124 -21.80 -3.46 -8.66
CA ILE A 124 -21.47 -4.69 -9.39
C ILE A 124 -20.66 -4.40 -10.67
N ALA A 125 -20.95 -3.31 -11.38
CA ALA A 125 -20.30 -2.93 -12.64
C ALA A 125 -18.77 -2.84 -12.49
N VAL A 126 -18.27 -2.20 -11.42
CA VAL A 126 -16.83 -2.10 -11.11
C VAL A 126 -16.16 -3.49 -11.03
N TRP A 127 -16.84 -4.51 -10.48
CA TRP A 127 -16.29 -5.87 -10.41
C TRP A 127 -16.45 -6.64 -11.72
N LEU A 128 -17.49 -6.35 -12.52
CA LEU A 128 -17.67 -6.92 -13.85
C LEU A 128 -16.60 -6.40 -14.82
N GLU A 129 -16.31 -5.10 -14.80
CA GLU A 129 -15.24 -4.47 -15.60
C GLU A 129 -13.88 -5.09 -15.28
N ARG A 130 -13.52 -5.16 -13.99
CA ARG A 130 -12.28 -5.84 -13.53
C ARG A 130 -12.24 -7.32 -13.92
N ALA A 131 -13.37 -8.03 -13.84
CA ALA A 131 -13.46 -9.43 -14.27
C ALA A 131 -13.35 -9.60 -15.79
N GLN A 132 -13.88 -8.65 -16.57
CA GLN A 132 -13.77 -8.61 -18.02
C GLN A 132 -12.32 -8.35 -18.45
N ARG A 133 -11.63 -7.39 -17.80
CA ARG A 133 -10.18 -7.15 -17.97
C ARG A 133 -9.34 -8.40 -17.64
N LEU A 134 -9.66 -9.13 -16.56
CA LEU A 134 -9.02 -10.42 -16.25
C LEU A 134 -9.31 -11.53 -17.27
N TYR A 135 -10.48 -11.50 -17.90
CA TYR A 135 -10.87 -12.46 -18.92
C TYR A 135 -10.12 -12.22 -20.24
N THR A 136 -10.01 -10.96 -20.67
CA THR A 136 -9.34 -10.57 -21.92
C THR A 136 -7.82 -10.59 -21.82
N GLN A 137 -7.24 -10.22 -20.67
CA GLN A 137 -5.79 -10.04 -20.56
C GLN A 137 -4.97 -11.29 -20.91
N ARG A 138 -3.88 -11.07 -21.62
CA ARG A 138 -2.87 -12.03 -22.06
C ARG A 138 -1.53 -11.77 -21.35
N PRO A 139 -0.54 -12.68 -21.45
CA PRO A 139 0.71 -12.55 -20.70
C PRO A 139 1.54 -11.29 -20.99
N LYS A 140 1.52 -10.79 -22.23
CA LYS A 140 2.35 -9.68 -22.72
C LYS A 140 1.61 -8.32 -22.81
N ASP A 141 0.37 -8.24 -22.34
CA ASP A 141 -0.40 -7.00 -22.46
C ASP A 141 0.19 -5.89 -21.57
N LYS A 142 0.06 -4.64 -21.99
CA LYS A 142 0.35 -3.47 -21.16
C LYS A 142 -0.78 -3.31 -20.11
N GLN A 143 -0.48 -2.68 -18.98
CA GLN A 143 -1.46 -2.39 -17.92
C GLN A 143 -2.31 -3.62 -17.48
N LYS A 144 -1.65 -4.69 -17.04
CA LYS A 144 -2.33 -5.91 -16.56
C LYS A 144 -2.88 -5.74 -15.15
N LEU A 145 -3.97 -6.45 -14.84
CA LEU A 145 -4.53 -6.45 -13.49
C LEU A 145 -3.85 -7.54 -12.64
N TYR A 146 -3.01 -7.11 -11.68
CA TYR A 146 -2.30 -8.01 -10.76
C TYR A 146 -3.10 -8.35 -9.51
N ALA A 147 -4.04 -7.50 -9.07
CA ALA A 147 -4.92 -7.80 -7.93
C ALA A 147 -6.36 -7.32 -8.19
N LEU A 148 -7.35 -8.21 -8.00
CA LEU A 148 -8.76 -7.87 -8.25
C LEU A 148 -9.27 -6.73 -7.35
N HIS A 149 -8.80 -6.66 -6.11
CA HIS A 149 -9.21 -5.65 -5.14
C HIS A 149 -8.44 -4.33 -5.31
N ALA A 150 -7.32 -4.33 -6.04
CA ALA A 150 -6.39 -3.21 -6.14
C ALA A 150 -5.90 -3.04 -7.60
N PRO A 151 -6.63 -2.27 -8.43
CA PRO A 151 -6.31 -2.09 -9.84
C PRO A 151 -5.10 -1.19 -10.12
N GLU A 152 -4.64 -0.44 -9.11
CA GLU A 152 -3.46 0.42 -9.15
C GLU A 152 -2.13 -0.34 -8.96
N VAL A 153 -2.19 -1.64 -8.59
CA VAL A 153 -1.00 -2.47 -8.40
C VAL A 153 -0.33 -2.75 -9.73
N GLU A 154 0.95 -2.40 -9.79
CA GLU A 154 1.84 -2.62 -10.92
C GLU A 154 2.84 -3.73 -10.61
N CYS A 155 3.50 -4.22 -11.66
CA CYS A 155 4.57 -5.21 -11.55
C CYS A 155 5.88 -4.55 -11.93
N ILE A 156 6.70 -4.26 -10.94
CA ILE A 156 7.93 -3.49 -11.11
C ILE A 156 9.10 -4.45 -11.00
N GLY A 157 9.82 -4.62 -12.11
CA GLY A 157 11.00 -5.47 -12.16
C GLY A 157 12.19 -4.77 -11.53
N LYS A 158 12.59 -5.19 -10.33
CA LYS A 158 13.86 -4.75 -9.72
C LYS A 158 14.92 -5.85 -9.89
N GLY A 159 16.16 -5.46 -10.18
CA GLY A 159 17.30 -6.36 -10.38
C GLY A 159 17.79 -7.10 -9.12
N LYS A 160 16.89 -7.43 -8.17
CA LYS A 160 17.20 -8.11 -6.92
C LYS A 160 17.35 -9.61 -7.16
N ALA A 161 18.47 -10.19 -6.72
CA ALA A 161 18.84 -11.58 -6.98
C ALA A 161 17.82 -12.66 -6.55
N ARG A 162 16.98 -12.39 -5.53
CA ARG A 162 15.99 -13.35 -5.00
C ARG A 162 14.53 -13.04 -5.37
N GLN A 163 14.23 -11.80 -5.74
CA GLN A 163 12.87 -11.34 -6.00
C GLN A 163 12.90 -10.37 -7.19
N ALA A 164 12.80 -10.92 -8.40
CA ALA A 164 12.92 -10.15 -9.63
C ALA A 164 11.74 -9.18 -9.88
N TYR A 165 10.61 -9.35 -9.18
CA TYR A 165 9.40 -8.55 -9.32
C TYR A 165 8.80 -8.17 -7.98
N GLU A 166 8.47 -6.90 -7.83
CA GLU A 166 7.71 -6.33 -6.71
C GLU A 166 6.33 -5.91 -7.22
N PHE A 167 5.30 -6.02 -6.36
CA PHE A 167 3.93 -5.72 -6.74
C PHE A 167 3.33 -4.65 -5.84
N GLY A 168 3.11 -3.47 -6.39
CA GLY A 168 2.76 -2.29 -5.63
C GLY A 168 2.64 -1.06 -6.51
N VAL A 169 2.69 0.11 -5.90
CA VAL A 169 2.78 1.40 -6.60
C VAL A 169 4.21 1.93 -6.42
N LYS A 170 4.75 2.64 -7.41
CA LYS A 170 6.01 3.36 -7.23
C LYS A 170 5.79 4.49 -6.23
N VAL A 171 6.75 4.70 -5.33
CA VAL A 171 6.68 5.75 -4.30
C VAL A 171 8.03 6.44 -4.22
N GLY A 172 8.04 7.76 -4.35
CA GLY A 172 9.19 8.58 -4.01
C GLY A 172 9.18 8.85 -2.51
N ILE A 173 10.35 8.80 -1.88
CA ILE A 173 10.52 9.15 -0.48
C ILE A 173 11.64 10.18 -0.41
N ALA A 174 11.36 11.34 0.18
CA ALA A 174 12.33 12.36 0.49
C ALA A 174 12.71 12.28 1.99
N VAL A 175 13.99 12.17 2.29
CA VAL A 175 14.52 11.95 3.65
C VAL A 175 15.65 12.93 3.95
N THR A 176 15.73 13.50 5.15
CA THR A 176 16.84 14.39 5.53
C THR A 176 18.20 13.66 5.51
N ALA A 177 19.22 14.33 4.95
CA ALA A 177 20.51 13.69 4.66
C ALA A 177 21.39 13.36 5.89
N CYS A 178 20.96 13.66 7.13
CA CYS A 178 21.75 13.43 8.34
C CYS A 178 21.03 12.58 9.41
N LYS A 179 19.81 12.94 9.83
CA LYS A 179 19.07 12.28 10.91
C LYS A 179 17.97 11.32 10.43
N GLY A 180 17.64 11.30 9.13
CA GLY A 180 16.75 10.30 8.55
C GLY A 180 15.25 10.59 8.71
N LEU A 181 14.87 11.86 8.96
CA LEU A 181 13.46 12.26 9.01
C LEU A 181 12.88 12.24 7.59
N VAL A 182 11.72 11.61 7.42
CA VAL A 182 10.97 11.68 6.16
C VAL A 182 10.33 13.06 6.04
N VAL A 183 10.61 13.76 4.93
CA VAL A 183 10.11 15.12 4.62
C VAL A 183 9.22 15.14 3.37
N GLY A 184 9.08 14.01 2.68
CA GLY A 184 8.16 13.83 1.55
C GLY A 184 7.92 12.37 1.27
N ALA A 185 6.71 12.04 0.82
CA ALA A 185 6.30 10.69 0.43
C ALA A 185 5.16 10.78 -0.60
N ARG A 186 5.48 10.65 -1.90
CA ARG A 186 4.51 10.77 -3.01
C ARG A 186 4.35 9.43 -3.73
N SER A 187 3.12 9.04 -4.02
CA SER A 187 2.83 7.85 -4.82
C SER A 187 2.74 8.20 -6.31
N PHE A 188 3.34 7.36 -7.14
CA PHE A 188 3.50 7.54 -8.57
C PHE A 188 2.84 6.36 -9.33
N PRO A 189 1.52 6.43 -9.60
CA PRO A 189 0.85 5.44 -10.45
C PRO A 189 1.30 5.58 -11.91
N GLY A 190 1.17 4.51 -12.69
CA GLY A 190 1.58 4.43 -14.09
C GLY A 190 2.97 3.84 -14.32
N ASN A 191 3.69 3.44 -13.26
CA ASN A 191 5.11 3.07 -13.25
C ASN A 191 5.98 4.03 -14.10
N PRO A 192 5.99 5.35 -13.80
CA PRO A 192 6.84 6.31 -14.51
C PRO A 192 8.32 5.97 -14.34
N TYR A 193 9.18 6.49 -15.22
CA TYR A 193 10.63 6.34 -15.06
C TYR A 193 11.10 7.13 -13.83
N ASP A 194 12.07 6.60 -13.08
CA ASP A 194 12.47 7.14 -11.77
C ASP A 194 12.83 8.64 -11.87
N GLY A 195 13.60 9.01 -12.90
CA GLY A 195 13.98 10.40 -13.15
C GLY A 195 12.84 11.36 -13.51
N ASP A 196 11.66 10.88 -13.92
CA ASP A 196 10.49 11.77 -14.12
C ASP A 196 9.82 12.12 -12.78
N THR A 197 10.05 11.35 -11.72
CA THR A 197 9.40 11.56 -10.41
C THR A 197 10.06 12.65 -9.53
N LEU A 198 11.30 13.02 -9.83
CA LEU A 198 12.10 13.89 -8.96
C LEU A 198 11.49 15.30 -8.77
N ALA A 199 10.99 15.91 -9.85
CA ALA A 199 10.41 17.25 -9.81
C ALA A 199 9.13 17.27 -8.94
N GLU A 200 8.21 16.35 -9.20
CA GLU A 200 6.98 16.15 -8.42
C GLU A 200 7.24 15.81 -6.93
N GLN A 201 8.30 15.05 -6.65
CA GLN A 201 8.68 14.73 -5.27
C GLN A 201 9.25 15.96 -4.53
N LEU A 202 10.03 16.79 -5.22
CA LEU A 202 10.58 18.03 -4.65
C LEU A 202 9.51 19.13 -4.50
N GLU A 203 8.54 19.20 -5.41
CA GLU A 203 7.33 20.03 -5.28
C GLU A 203 6.55 19.69 -3.99
N GLN A 204 6.24 18.41 -3.77
CA GLN A 204 5.58 17.97 -2.53
C GLN A 204 6.42 18.31 -1.30
N THR A 205 7.74 18.09 -1.37
CA THR A 205 8.67 18.37 -0.27
C THR A 205 8.74 19.87 0.04
N ARG A 206 8.67 20.75 -0.96
CA ARG A 206 8.55 22.20 -0.76
C ARG A 206 7.27 22.54 -0.02
N GLY A 207 6.12 22.03 -0.48
CA GLY A 207 4.83 22.25 0.18
C GLY A 207 4.83 21.84 1.66
N LEU A 208 5.36 20.65 1.97
CA LEU A 208 5.47 20.13 3.34
C LEU A 208 6.45 20.88 4.25
N LEU A 209 7.30 21.75 3.71
CA LEU A 209 8.28 22.56 4.45
C LEU A 209 7.91 24.05 4.53
N GLN A 210 6.78 24.47 3.96
CA GLN A 210 6.32 25.87 3.96
C GLN A 210 6.16 26.41 5.39
N ASP A 211 5.53 25.65 6.29
CA ASP A 211 5.34 26.00 7.70
C ASP A 211 6.66 26.25 8.45
N VAL A 212 7.74 25.59 8.03
CA VAL A 212 9.09 25.71 8.61
C VAL A 212 9.92 26.80 7.90
N SER A 213 9.41 27.40 6.83
CA SER A 213 10.09 28.43 6.01
C SER A 213 11.45 27.97 5.47
N VAL A 214 11.56 26.69 5.05
CA VAL A 214 12.81 26.12 4.51
C VAL A 214 12.58 25.46 3.15
N GLU A 215 13.41 25.81 2.17
CA GLU A 215 13.40 25.14 0.87
C GLU A 215 14.54 24.10 0.73
N PRO A 216 14.28 22.95 0.06
CA PRO A 216 15.31 21.98 -0.29
C PRO A 216 16.20 22.54 -1.40
N THR A 217 17.44 22.91 -1.07
CA THR A 217 18.44 23.46 -2.02
C THR A 217 19.38 22.40 -2.58
N VAL A 218 19.45 21.22 -1.95
CA VAL A 218 20.28 20.11 -2.38
C VAL A 218 19.49 18.81 -2.34
N ALA A 219 19.43 18.11 -3.48
CA ALA A 219 18.85 16.78 -3.60
C ALA A 219 19.95 15.75 -3.90
N ILE A 220 20.06 14.72 -3.06
CA ILE A 220 20.98 13.59 -3.24
C ILE A 220 20.15 12.44 -3.80
N VAL A 221 20.47 12.01 -5.02
CA VAL A 221 19.60 11.13 -5.82
C VAL A 221 20.35 9.92 -6.36
N ASP A 222 19.64 9.02 -7.04
CA ASP A 222 20.23 7.83 -7.62
C ASP A 222 20.90 8.10 -8.98
N LEU A 223 21.51 7.07 -9.57
CA LEU A 223 22.06 7.21 -10.93
C LEU A 223 20.95 7.32 -12.01
N GLY A 224 19.71 6.93 -11.71
CA GLY A 224 18.57 7.08 -12.64
C GLY A 224 18.29 8.55 -12.99
N ASP A 225 18.46 9.44 -12.02
CA ASP A 225 18.10 10.86 -12.08
C ASP A 225 19.20 11.74 -12.71
N ARG A 226 20.30 11.14 -13.18
CA ARG A 226 21.54 11.79 -13.64
C ARG A 226 21.42 12.81 -14.80
N ARG A 227 20.24 13.00 -15.37
CA ARG A 227 19.93 13.95 -16.47
C ARG A 227 18.79 14.89 -16.12
N ARG A 228 18.44 15.00 -14.85
CA ARG A 228 17.31 15.78 -14.36
C ARG A 228 17.85 16.96 -13.59
N GLU A 229 17.39 18.14 -14.00
CA GLU A 229 17.66 19.41 -13.36
C GLU A 229 16.31 19.94 -12.89
N VAL A 230 16.31 20.56 -11.70
CA VAL A 230 15.12 21.08 -11.04
C VAL A 230 15.49 22.45 -10.53
N ASP A 231 14.73 23.47 -10.93
CA ASP A 231 15.08 24.86 -10.68
C ASP A 231 15.25 25.14 -9.18
N GLY A 232 16.35 25.81 -8.85
CA GLY A 232 16.74 26.10 -7.47
C GLY A 232 17.34 24.93 -6.66
N VAL A 233 17.48 23.72 -7.23
CA VAL A 233 17.96 22.53 -6.49
C VAL A 233 19.23 21.93 -7.09
N GLN A 234 20.30 21.89 -6.31
CA GLN A 234 21.53 21.20 -6.70
C GLN A 234 21.37 19.67 -6.62
N VAL A 235 21.24 19.02 -7.78
CA VAL A 235 21.13 17.55 -7.90
C VAL A 235 22.50 16.87 -7.85
N LEU A 236 22.73 16.09 -6.79
CA LEU A 236 23.95 15.35 -6.48
C LEU A 236 23.75 13.83 -6.66
N HIS A 237 24.56 13.20 -7.49
CA HIS A 237 24.50 11.75 -7.72
C HIS A 237 25.90 11.19 -7.99
N ARG A 238 26.08 9.86 -7.87
CA ARG A 238 27.40 9.21 -7.98
C ARG A 238 28.12 9.44 -9.31
N GLY A 239 27.38 9.80 -10.38
CA GLY A 239 27.94 10.09 -11.70
C GLY A 239 28.78 11.38 -11.74
N LYS A 240 28.53 12.33 -10.83
CA LYS A 240 29.30 13.57 -10.70
C LYS A 240 30.59 13.39 -9.87
N ALA A 241 31.03 12.16 -9.55
CA ALA A 241 32.16 11.89 -8.64
C ALA A 241 33.42 12.75 -8.83
N LYS A 242 33.77 13.10 -10.08
CA LYS A 242 34.94 13.93 -10.41
C LYS A 242 34.75 15.43 -10.12
N THR A 243 33.52 15.94 -10.09
CA THR A 243 33.20 17.36 -9.86
C THR A 243 32.71 17.64 -8.43
N LEU A 244 32.59 16.61 -7.58
CA LEU A 244 32.07 16.73 -6.22
C LEU A 244 33.17 16.96 -5.20
N THR A 245 32.91 17.85 -4.25
CA THR A 245 33.78 18.06 -3.08
C THR A 245 33.85 16.81 -2.20
N ARG A 246 34.94 16.66 -1.43
CA ARG A 246 35.08 15.62 -0.38
C ARG A 246 33.93 15.62 0.65
N ARG A 247 33.17 16.72 0.78
CA ARG A 247 31.98 16.82 1.64
C ARG A 247 30.74 16.24 0.97
N GLN A 248 30.45 16.65 -0.27
CA GLN A 248 29.32 16.09 -1.05
C GLN A 248 29.49 14.59 -1.30
N TRP A 249 30.72 14.13 -1.57
CA TRP A 249 31.01 12.70 -1.73
C TRP A 249 30.72 11.87 -0.46
N ARG A 250 30.97 12.44 0.73
CA ARG A 250 30.58 11.81 2.01
C ARG A 250 29.06 11.72 2.16
N TRP A 251 28.29 12.70 1.68
CA TRP A 251 26.82 12.63 1.70
C TRP A 251 26.29 11.53 0.79
N ILE A 252 26.80 11.40 -0.43
CA ILE A 252 26.44 10.30 -1.35
C ILE A 252 26.77 8.94 -0.74
N LYS A 253 27.93 8.79 -0.05
CA LYS A 253 28.25 7.55 0.66
C LYS A 253 27.28 7.24 1.81
N ARG A 254 26.75 8.25 2.50
CA ARG A 254 25.75 8.05 3.59
C ARG A 254 24.39 7.61 3.09
N ARG A 255 23.98 7.94 1.86
CA ARG A 255 22.71 7.51 1.27
C ARG A 255 22.51 5.98 1.35
N GLN A 256 23.58 5.19 1.16
CA GLN A 256 23.53 3.72 1.29
C GLN A 256 23.13 3.21 2.69
N ALA A 257 23.23 4.06 3.72
CA ALA A 257 22.76 3.75 5.07
C ALA A 257 21.28 4.09 5.31
N VAL A 258 20.61 4.76 4.35
CA VAL A 258 19.18 5.12 4.39
C VAL A 258 18.29 4.10 3.66
N GLU A 259 18.80 3.42 2.63
CA GLU A 259 18.11 2.28 1.97
C GLU A 259 17.50 1.23 2.94
N PRO A 260 18.09 0.89 4.11
CA PRO A 260 17.49 -0.04 5.07
C PRO A 260 16.24 0.50 5.78
N SER A 261 16.08 1.82 5.87
CA SER A 261 14.93 2.52 6.47
C SER A 261 13.72 2.43 5.55
N GLU A 262 13.90 2.69 4.26
CA GLU A 262 12.85 2.61 3.24
C GLU A 262 12.25 1.21 3.14
N ARG A 263 13.09 0.17 3.21
CA ARG A 263 12.66 -1.25 3.27
C ARG A 263 11.95 -1.60 4.59
N ARG A 264 11.91 -0.69 5.57
CA ARG A 264 11.28 -0.84 6.89
C ARG A 264 10.12 0.13 7.11
N LEU A 265 9.44 0.54 6.04
CA LEU A 265 8.12 1.19 6.10
C LEU A 265 6.97 0.20 5.77
N PRO A 266 6.75 -0.89 6.54
CA PRO A 266 5.54 -1.68 6.37
C PRO A 266 4.35 -0.92 6.97
N VAL A 267 3.39 -0.58 6.11
CA VAL A 267 2.03 -0.32 6.57
C VAL A 267 1.47 -1.64 7.11
N ALA A 268 1.47 -1.77 8.44
CA ALA A 268 0.82 -2.81 9.24
C ALA A 268 0.72 -4.22 8.60
N SER A 269 1.84 -4.95 8.52
CA SER A 269 1.83 -6.40 8.31
C SER A 269 2.82 -7.11 9.24
N LEU A 270 2.42 -7.26 10.51
CA LEU A 270 3.08 -8.16 11.46
C LEU A 270 2.82 -9.63 11.08
N GLN A 271 3.58 -10.14 10.11
CA GLN A 271 3.89 -11.57 10.05
C GLN A 271 5.32 -11.79 10.52
N ALA A 272 5.44 -12.31 11.74
CA ALA A 272 6.72 -12.56 12.37
C ALA A 272 7.41 -13.76 11.70
N GLU A 273 8.36 -13.51 10.81
CA GLU A 273 9.31 -14.53 10.38
C GLU A 273 10.16 -14.98 11.58
N ARG A 274 9.86 -16.18 12.08
CA ARG A 274 10.62 -16.82 13.15
C ARG A 274 11.99 -17.23 12.62
N CYS A 275 13.05 -16.55 13.05
CA CYS A 275 14.42 -17.06 12.94
C CYS A 275 15.14 -16.95 14.31
N PRO A 276 15.36 -18.08 15.01
CA PRO A 276 15.97 -18.06 16.33
C PRO A 276 17.50 -18.02 16.25
N ARG A 277 18.10 -17.02 16.91
CA ARG A 277 19.51 -16.87 17.39
C ARG A 277 20.12 -15.50 17.04
N ARG A 278 19.72 -14.47 17.80
CA ARG A 278 20.50 -13.25 18.18
C ARG A 278 19.60 -12.31 19.01
N CYS A 279 19.10 -12.81 20.14
CA CYS A 279 18.07 -12.14 20.95
C CYS A 279 18.42 -12.10 22.44
N ALA A 280 19.17 -11.07 22.85
CA ALA A 280 19.27 -10.65 24.25
C ALA A 280 19.15 -9.11 24.35
N ALA A 281 20.09 -8.38 23.75
CA ALA A 281 20.06 -6.91 23.69
C ALA A 281 18.76 -6.34 23.06
N ARG A 282 18.28 -6.98 21.99
CA ARG A 282 17.07 -6.55 21.25
C ARG A 282 15.76 -6.75 22.03
N VAL A 283 15.75 -7.57 23.09
CA VAL A 283 14.59 -7.79 23.97
C VAL A 283 14.52 -6.73 25.07
N ARG A 284 15.67 -6.32 25.63
CA ARG A 284 15.74 -5.23 26.63
C ARG A 284 15.28 -3.88 26.04
N LEU A 285 15.78 -3.50 24.87
CA LEU A 285 15.37 -2.26 24.20
C LEU A 285 13.86 -2.22 23.88
N ARG A 286 13.24 -3.38 23.61
CA ARG A 286 11.81 -3.48 23.30
C ARG A 286 10.91 -3.34 24.53
N ARG A 287 11.40 -3.67 25.73
CA ARG A 287 10.63 -3.52 26.99
C ARG A 287 10.50 -2.07 27.45
N LEU A 288 11.46 -1.19 27.14
CA LEU A 288 11.50 0.17 27.68
C LEU A 288 10.80 1.22 26.81
N LEU A 289 10.74 1.05 25.49
CA LEU A 289 10.29 2.09 24.54
C LEU A 289 8.93 1.83 23.88
N GLN A 290 8.35 0.64 23.99
CA GLN A 290 7.05 0.33 23.37
C GLN A 290 5.80 0.75 24.18
N PRO A 291 5.75 0.76 25.53
CA PRO A 291 4.51 1.06 26.26
C PRO A 291 4.00 2.49 26.02
N ALA A 292 4.87 3.49 26.08
CA ALA A 292 4.49 4.89 25.88
C ALA A 292 4.03 5.18 24.44
N LEU A 293 4.72 4.62 23.45
CA LEU A 293 4.35 4.80 22.04
C LEU A 293 3.05 4.07 21.67
N ALA A 294 2.82 2.88 22.24
CA ALA A 294 1.55 2.16 22.07
C ALA A 294 0.38 2.93 22.71
N ALA A 295 0.53 3.38 23.96
CA ALA A 295 -0.50 4.15 24.66
C ALA A 295 -0.81 5.50 23.99
N ALA A 296 0.18 6.14 23.35
CA ALA A 296 -0.05 7.34 22.55
C ALA A 296 -0.82 7.04 21.26
N LEU A 297 -0.43 5.98 20.53
CA LEU A 297 -1.09 5.59 19.27
C LEU A 297 -2.51 5.07 19.50
N ASP A 298 -2.77 4.28 20.55
CA ASP A 298 -4.11 3.79 20.87
C ASP A 298 -5.07 4.94 21.21
N ARG A 299 -4.60 6.03 21.84
CA ARG A 299 -5.38 7.25 22.06
C ARG A 299 -5.69 8.00 20.76
N VAL A 300 -4.75 8.02 19.81
CA VAL A 300 -4.97 8.64 18.48
C VAL A 300 -5.95 7.81 17.64
N PHE A 301 -5.84 6.47 17.66
CA PHE A 301 -6.76 5.59 16.95
C PHE A 301 -8.16 5.54 17.57
N ALA A 302 -8.30 5.79 18.87
CA ALA A 302 -9.61 5.92 19.52
C ALA A 302 -10.39 7.20 19.11
N CYS A 303 -9.75 8.17 18.46
CA CYS A 303 -10.36 9.41 17.99
C CYS A 303 -10.69 9.41 16.49
N LEU A 304 -10.51 8.28 15.78
CA LEU A 304 -10.77 8.15 14.35
C LEU A 304 -11.98 7.26 14.08
N ASP A 305 -13.13 7.88 13.80
CA ASP A 305 -14.35 7.17 13.40
C ASP A 305 -14.13 6.37 12.11
N ALA A 306 -14.43 5.06 12.18
CA ALA A 306 -14.28 4.15 11.07
C ALA A 306 -15.49 4.21 10.13
N GLY A 307 -15.44 5.13 9.15
CA GLY A 307 -16.42 5.21 8.06
C GLY A 307 -16.55 3.89 7.28
N ASP A 308 -17.74 3.31 7.33
CA ASP A 308 -18.27 2.10 6.66
C ASP A 308 -17.33 1.29 5.75
N GLY A 309 -16.80 0.18 6.29
CA GLY A 309 -15.90 -0.71 5.55
C GLY A 309 -15.93 -2.21 5.87
N MET A 310 -16.76 -2.70 6.80
CA MET A 310 -16.75 -4.13 7.17
C MET A 310 -18.13 -4.74 7.47
N VAL A 311 -18.25 -6.04 7.17
CA VAL A 311 -19.53 -6.77 7.16
C VAL A 311 -19.92 -7.23 8.56
N ILE A 312 -21.08 -6.75 9.04
CA ILE A 312 -21.80 -7.28 10.20
C ILE A 312 -22.32 -8.69 9.89
N LEU A 313 -22.17 -9.62 10.84
CA LEU A 313 -22.92 -10.88 10.88
C LEU A 313 -23.89 -10.84 12.08
N GLU A 314 -25.16 -10.74 11.74
CA GLU A 314 -26.37 -10.79 12.60
C GLU A 314 -26.69 -9.59 13.52
N ARG A 315 -28.01 -9.36 13.66
CA ARG A 315 -28.66 -8.26 14.39
C ARG A 315 -29.95 -8.82 15.01
N ARG A 316 -30.14 -8.69 16.32
CA ARG A 316 -31.44 -8.80 17.00
C ARG A 316 -31.52 -7.72 18.07
N ALA A 317 -32.73 -7.21 18.30
CA ALA A 317 -33.00 -6.10 19.21
C ALA A 317 -34.32 -6.35 19.95
N ALA A 318 -34.43 -5.77 21.15
CA ALA A 318 -35.67 -5.51 21.87
C ALA A 318 -35.43 -4.28 22.76
N VAL A 319 -36.47 -3.46 22.97
CA VAL A 319 -36.41 -2.18 23.70
C VAL A 319 -37.56 -2.11 24.69
N THR A 320 -37.28 -1.75 25.95
CA THR A 320 -38.24 -1.16 26.90
C THR A 320 -37.50 -0.25 27.89
N ASP A 321 -38.18 0.82 28.30
CA ASP A 321 -37.93 1.67 29.48
C ASP A 321 -36.54 2.25 29.71
N GLY A 322 -36.19 3.25 28.88
CA GLY A 322 -35.37 4.42 29.24
C GLY A 322 -33.91 4.18 29.66
N THR A 323 -33.50 2.92 29.71
CA THR A 323 -32.21 2.45 30.21
C THR A 323 -31.71 1.31 29.34
N TRP A 324 -30.39 1.19 29.18
CA TRP A 324 -29.77 0.05 28.52
C TRP A 324 -28.73 -0.58 29.49
N ARG A 325 -28.51 -1.90 29.39
CA ARG A 325 -27.52 -2.72 30.13
C ARG A 325 -27.00 -3.77 29.14
N LEU A 326 -25.73 -4.15 29.01
CA LEU A 326 -24.63 -4.58 29.88
C LEU A 326 -24.86 -5.87 30.65
N LYS A 327 -25.37 -6.82 29.89
CA LYS A 327 -24.58 -8.02 29.54
C LYS A 327 -24.15 -7.92 28.06
N GLY A 328 -23.25 -6.96 27.77
CA GLY A 328 -23.05 -6.30 26.47
C GLY A 328 -24.34 -5.61 25.99
N ILE A 329 -24.61 -4.30 26.14
CA ILE A 329 -23.79 -3.08 26.06
C ILE A 329 -24.23 -2.09 27.17
N PHE A 330 -23.34 -1.32 27.81
CA PHE A 330 -23.56 0.03 28.45
C PHE A 330 -22.54 0.37 29.55
N GLN A 331 -21.68 1.36 29.29
CA GLN A 331 -21.85 2.76 29.72
C GLN A 331 -21.65 3.01 31.21
N GLY A 332 -20.64 3.82 31.52
CA GLY A 332 -20.50 4.57 32.76
C GLY A 332 -20.07 6.00 32.45
N ARG A 333 -21.00 6.94 32.62
CA ARG A 333 -20.89 8.42 32.66
C ARG A 333 -19.56 9.08 32.23
N LEU A 334 -19.67 9.98 31.24
CA LEU A 334 -18.87 11.21 31.25
C LEU A 334 -19.14 11.96 32.56
N ARG A 335 -18.09 12.24 33.34
CA ARG A 335 -18.09 13.37 34.27
C ARG A 335 -17.30 14.49 33.61
N ALA A 336 -17.89 15.69 33.55
CA ALA A 336 -17.11 16.89 33.27
C ALA A 336 -16.08 17.08 34.40
N CYS A 337 -14.82 17.28 34.03
CA CYS A 337 -13.79 17.72 34.96
C CYS A 337 -13.41 19.15 34.57
N SER A 338 -14.15 20.11 35.12
CA SER A 338 -13.65 21.47 35.30
C SER A 338 -12.66 21.50 36.47
N ARG A 339 -11.88 22.58 36.55
CA ARG A 339 -10.77 22.87 37.49
C ARG A 339 -9.43 22.21 37.13
N SER A 340 -8.30 22.82 37.46
CA SER A 340 -7.93 24.24 37.67
C SER A 340 -6.40 24.27 37.76
N PHE A 341 -5.78 25.43 37.53
CA PHE A 341 -4.41 25.66 38.00
C PHE A 341 -4.35 25.61 39.53
N GLU A 342 -3.32 24.94 40.04
CA GLU A 342 -2.48 25.33 41.18
C GLU A 342 -1.08 24.72 40.95
#